data_AF-A0A4D9E5K2-F1
#
_entry.id   AF-A0A4D9E5K2-F1
#
_cell.length_a   1.000
_cell.length_b   1.000
_cell.length_c   1.000
_cell.angle_alpha   90.00
_cell.angle_beta   90.00
_cell.angle_gamma   90.00
#
_symmetry.space_group_name_H-M   'P 1'
#
loop_
_entity.id
_entity.type
_entity.pdbx_description
1 polymer ?
#
loop_
_entity_poly.entity_id
_entity_poly.type
_entity_poly.pdbx_seq_one_letter_code
_entity_poly.pdbx_strand_id
1 'polypeptide(L)' 'MSYQQQLANSAAIRAEIQRFESVHPNIYSVYELLERVDEPALQGQLREHVIAIEGRENALLQNVFIGR' A
#
# COMPACT_ATOMS: atom_id res chain seq x y z
N MET A 1 12.08 10.81 27.61
CA MET A 1 11.08 9.83 27.13
C MET A 1 10.89 8.80 28.23
N SER A 2 9.67 8.63 28.76
CA SER A 2 9.43 7.58 29.75
C SER A 2 9.38 6.21 29.06
N TYR A 3 9.72 5.14 29.78
CA TYR A 3 9.67 3.77 29.25
C TYR A 3 8.27 3.39 28.74
N GLN A 4 7.22 3.85 29.44
CA GLN A 4 5.83 3.67 29.00
C GLN A 4 5.54 4.35 27.66
N GLN A 5 6.13 5.52 27.41
CA GLN A 5 6.01 6.24 26.14
C GLN A 5 6.69 5.50 24.99
N GLN A 6 7.85 4.87 25.25
CA GLN A 6 8.53 4.03 24.27
C GLN A 6 7.70 2.79 23.88
N LEU A 7 7.06 2.14 24.86
CA LEU A 7 6.17 1.01 24.60
C LEU A 7 4.95 1.42 23.77
N ALA A 8 4.29 2.52 24.12
CA ALA A 8 3.16 3.06 23.38
C ALA A 8 3.54 3.40 21.94
N ASN A 9 4.69 4.05 21.72
CA ASN A 9 5.20 4.35 20.39
C ASN A 9 5.48 3.08 19.59
N SER A 10 6.09 2.06 20.21
CA SER A 10 6.34 0.78 19.55
C SER A 10 5.05 0.08 19.11
N ALA A 11 3.99 0.17 19.92
CA ALA A 11 2.69 -0.41 19.61
C ALA A 11 2.00 0.36 18.48
N ALA A 12 2.04 1.69 18.51
CA ALA A 12 1.48 2.54 17.45
C ALA A 12 2.15 2.27 16.10
N ILE A 13 3.49 2.14 16.07
CA ILE A 13 4.24 1.81 14.85
C ILE A 13 3.81 0.43 14.31
N ARG A 14 3.73 -0.60 15.18
CA ARG A 14 3.29 -1.94 14.76
C ARG A 14 1.86 -1.93 14.21
N ALA A 15 0.95 -1.18 14.84
CA ALA A 15 -0.43 -1.07 14.37
C ALA A 15 -0.50 -0.41 12.99
N GLU A 16 0.31 0.62 12.74
CA GLU A 16 0.36 1.28 11.44
C GLU A 16 0.96 0.36 10.37
N ILE A 17 2.01 -0.41 10.69
CA ILE A 17 2.56 -1.45 9.79
C ILE A 17 1.47 -2.45 9.41
N GLN A 18 0.73 -3.00 10.39
CA GLN A 18 -0.35 -3.95 10.11
C GLN A 18 -1.45 -3.32 9.25
N ARG A 19 -1.78 -2.04 9.47
CA ARG A 19 -2.72 -1.30 8.64
C ARG A 19 -2.24 -1.23 7.19
N PHE A 20 -0.95 -0.92 6.96
CA PHE A 20 -0.35 -0.90 5.63
C PHE A 20 -0.33 -2.28 4.97
N GLU A 21 0.10 -3.32 5.69
CA GLU A 21 0.12 -4.69 5.16
C GLU A 21 -1.28 -5.18 4.77
N SER A 22 -2.31 -4.81 5.54
CA SER A 22 -3.70 -5.23 5.29
C SER A 22 -4.34 -4.62 4.04
N VAL A 23 -3.86 -3.46 3.56
CA VAL A 23 -4.44 -2.82 2.36
C VAL A 23 -3.85 -3.37 1.05
N HIS A 24 -2.64 -3.94 1.08
CA HIS A 24 -1.95 -4.44 -0.12
C HIS A 24 -2.74 -5.52 -0.90
N PRO A 25 -3.40 -6.51 -0.27
CA PRO A 25 -4.22 -7.48 -1.01
C PRO A 25 -5.32 -6.83 -1.85
N ASN A 26 -5.94 -5.75 -1.35
CA ASN A 26 -6.98 -5.05 -2.07
C ASN A 26 -6.42 -4.22 -3.23
N ILE A 27 -5.27 -3.57 -3.05
CA ILE A 27 -4.59 -2.83 -4.12
C ILE A 27 -4.22 -3.77 -5.27
N TYR A 28 -3.66 -4.95 -4.99
CA TYR A 28 -3.38 -5.95 -6.02
C TYR A 28 -4.65 -6.47 -6.70
N SER A 29 -5.71 -6.72 -5.93
CA SER A 29 -7.01 -7.10 -6.50
C SER A 29 -7.54 -6.03 -7.47
N VAL A 30 -7.34 -4.75 -7.18
CA VAL A 30 -7.73 -3.67 -8.10
C VAL A 30 -6.90 -3.71 -9.39
N TYR A 31 -5.58 -3.94 -9.33
CA TYR A 31 -4.77 -4.09 -10.55
C TYR A 31 -5.24 -5.28 -11.41
N GLU A 32 -5.60 -6.42 -10.81
CA GLU A 32 -6.19 -7.55 -11.54
C GLU A 32 -7.53 -7.20 -12.20
N LEU A 33 -8.36 -6.39 -11.53
CA LEU A 33 -9.61 -5.91 -12.11
C LEU A 33 -9.37 -4.92 -13.26
N LEU A 34 -8.35 -4.06 -13.14
CA LEU A 34 -7.96 -3.14 -14.21
C LEU A 34 -7.51 -3.87 -15.47
N GLU A 35 -6.83 -5.01 -15.35
CA GLU A 35 -6.43 -5.83 -16.50
C GLU A 35 -7.63 -6.35 -17.32
N ARG A 36 -8.82 -6.38 -16.72
CA ARG A 36 -10.08 -6.77 -17.39
C ARG A 36 -10.80 -5.61 -18.08
N VAL A 37 -10.28 -4.40 -18.00
CA VAL A 37 -10.85 -3.23 -18.69
C VAL A 37 -10.35 -3.21 -20.15
N ASP A 38 -11.28 -3.40 -21.09
CA ASP A 38 -10.95 -3.51 -22.52
C ASP A 38 -10.48 -2.17 -23.14
N GLU A 39 -10.96 -1.04 -22.62
CA GLU A 39 -10.62 0.29 -23.14
C GLU A 39 -9.26 0.78 -22.59
N PRO A 40 -8.21 0.87 -23.42
CA PRO A 40 -6.86 1.15 -22.92
C PRO A 40 -6.72 2.55 -22.32
N ALA A 41 -7.45 3.54 -22.85
CA ALA A 41 -7.41 4.91 -22.34
C ALA A 41 -8.05 5.03 -20.95
N LEU A 42 -9.14 4.29 -20.70
CA LEU A 42 -9.79 4.23 -19.40
C LEU A 42 -8.96 3.44 -18.39
N GLN A 43 -8.42 2.28 -18.80
CA GLN A 43 -7.51 1.48 -17.97
C GLN A 43 -6.31 2.31 -17.51
N GLY A 44 -5.70 3.10 -18.41
CA GLY A 44 -4.60 3.99 -18.10
C GLY A 44 -4.98 5.07 -17.07
N GLN A 45 -6.12 5.74 -17.24
CA GLN A 45 -6.60 6.75 -16.28
C GLN A 45 -6.86 6.14 -14.89
N LEU A 46 -7.53 4.99 -14.84
CA LEU A 46 -7.79 4.30 -13.58
C LEU A 46 -6.50 3.84 -12.90
N ARG A 47 -5.51 3.36 -13.67
CA ARG A 47 -4.19 2.99 -13.15
C ARG A 47 -3.49 4.19 -12.50
N GLU A 48 -3.50 5.36 -13.14
CA GLU A 48 -2.92 6.58 -12.57
C GLU A 48 -3.61 6.98 -11.25
N HIS A 49 -4.94 6.83 -11.16
CA HIS A 49 -5.67 7.06 -9.92
C HIS A 49 -5.28 6.07 -8.81
N VAL A 50 -5.12 4.79 -9.13
CA VAL A 50 -4.66 3.78 -8.16
C VAL A 50 -3.25 4.08 -7.66
N ILE A 51 -2.32 4.46 -8.55
CA ILE A 51 -0.95 4.87 -8.18
C ILE A 51 -0.97 6.10 -7.24
N ALA A 52 -1.85 7.07 -7.51
CA ALA A 52 -2.01 8.23 -6.65
C ALA A 52 -2.52 7.88 -5.25
N ILE A 53 -3.38 6.86 -5.12
CA ILE A 53 -3.92 6.36 -3.84
C ILE A 53 -2.91 5.50 -3.09
N GLU A 54 -2.23 4.58 -3.78
CA GLU A 54 -1.19 3.70 -3.23
C GLU A 54 0.01 4.49 -2.70
N GLY A 55 0.22 5.69 -3.24
CA GLY A 55 1.31 6.59 -2.89
C GLY A 55 2.56 6.26 -3.71
N ARG A 56 3.16 7.29 -4.34
CA ARG A 56 4.32 7.12 -5.24
C ARG A 56 5.56 6.53 -4.56
N GLU A 57 5.64 6.61 -3.24
CA GLU A 57 6.77 6.11 -2.43
C GLU A 57 6.65 4.60 -2.12
N ASN A 58 5.44 4.03 -2.24
CA ASN A 58 5.19 2.63 -1.88
C ASN A 58 5.74 1.63 -2.92
N ALA A 59 5.91 2.05 -4.17
CA ALA A 59 6.55 1.24 -5.22
C ALA A 59 8.02 0.87 -4.89
N LEU A 60 8.72 1.66 -4.05
CA LEU A 60 10.07 1.35 -3.57
C LEU A 60 10.05 0.53 -2.27
N LEU A 61 8.99 0.66 -1.45
CA LEU A 61 8.86 -0.04 -0.17
C LEU A 61 8.37 -1.48 -0.32
N GLN A 62 7.62 -1.81 -1.37
CA GLN A 62 7.25 -3.21 -1.66
C GLN A 62 8.48 -4.12 -1.87
N ASN A 63 9.58 -3.59 -2.41
CA ASN A 63 10.83 -4.34 -2.57
C ASN A 63 11.61 -4.52 -1.25
N VAL A 64 11.35 -3.70 -0.22
CA VAL A 64 12.08 -3.73 1.06
C VAL A 64 11.31 -4.50 2.14
N PHE A 65 9.98 -4.46 2.11
CA PHE A 65 9.13 -5.12 3.12
C PHE A 65 8.61 -6.50 2.70
N ILE A 66 8.67 -6.85 1.41
CA ILE A 66 8.27 -8.17 0.91
C ILE A 66 9.53 -8.83 0.35
N GLY A 67 10.30 -9.48 1.24
CA GLY A 67 11.61 -10.06 0.94
C GLY A 67 11.68 -10.87 -0.36
N ARG A 68 12.11 -10.18 -1.41
CA ARG A 68 13.00 -10.67 -2.46
C ARG A 68 14.27 -9.84 -2.44
#